data_AF-A0A7X8UDX9-F1
#
_entry.id   AF-A0A7X8UDX9-F1
#
_cell.length_a   1.000
_cell.length_b   1.000
_cell.length_c   1.000
_cell.angle_alpha   90.00
_cell.angle_beta   90.00
_cell.angle_gamma   90.00
#
_symmetry.space_group_name_H-M   'P 1'
#
loop_
_entity.id
_entity.type
_entity.pdbx_description
1 polymer ?
#
loop_
_entity_poly.entity_id
_entity_poly.type
_entity_poly.pdbx_seq_one_letter_code
_entity_poly.pdbx_strand_id
1 'polypeptide(L)'
;MKLAVRVAAMMMFCALSASAQKGVEELTDERALGIAREVVAALNAGDAGAAYDRFDEAMRKAVALPQLEGVWKSILSSKGAYEGEASREVRKVREFTSVVLTLRFEKGTQIVVVTLRDDGRVAGLQLPPAPVETELETGEEEVTFSSGGNAVYGTLRLPRGGSGRAPAMVLISGSGPTDRDGNSRMLPGRTESHRHLARILAEAGVASLRYDKFGVGKTPLGSHAQAVESIEFDDYVALALDAREYLAGRPGIDPARIGFLGHSEGALIALVAADRMKGGQPPAALALAMPGAKPYMTLIREQAAGQYAAAVRMGAYTQAQADEGMAEIDRLIARVSRDATVPEKISPQFASLFLGQNLKFLQTAHRHDPRALASGLPPALPVLVLCGEKDAQMSCGDARLLADSFQKGGNAAIRFAGLPNVNHVFKEIEGEPRLPEDYVDPAKPFSREAERVLADFVRSALR
;
A
#
# COMPACT_ATOMS: atom_id res chain seq x y z
N MET A 1 30.60 -15.81 11.57
CA MET A 1 29.16 -15.74 11.93
C MET A 1 28.37 -15.01 10.85
N LYS A 2 28.39 -15.56 9.62
CA LYS A 2 27.68 -15.06 8.43
C LYS A 2 26.67 -16.14 8.05
N LEU A 3 25.57 -16.28 8.79
CA LEU A 3 24.48 -17.22 8.48
C LEU A 3 23.27 -17.02 9.41
N ALA A 4 22.74 -15.80 9.51
CA ALA A 4 21.46 -15.53 10.14
C ALA A 4 20.96 -14.20 9.57
N VAL A 5 19.66 -14.06 9.33
CA VAL A 5 19.01 -12.96 8.58
C VAL A 5 19.07 -13.11 7.05
N ARG A 6 18.65 -14.27 6.57
CA ARG A 6 17.95 -14.40 5.27
C ARG A 6 16.57 -14.97 5.56
N VAL A 7 15.64 -14.11 5.99
CA VAL A 7 14.21 -14.37 5.86
C VAL A 7 13.64 -13.14 5.16
N ALA A 8 14.04 -12.99 3.89
CA ALA A 8 13.27 -12.22 2.94
C ALA A 8 11.91 -12.91 2.81
N ALA A 9 10.84 -12.12 2.77
CA ALA A 9 9.49 -12.57 2.50
C ALA A 9 9.51 -13.61 1.37
N MET A 10 9.33 -14.88 1.72
CA MET A 10 9.32 -15.93 0.72
C MET A 10 7.93 -15.93 0.08
N MET A 11 7.75 -15.05 -0.90
CA MET A 11 6.69 -15.20 -1.87
C MET A 11 7.05 -16.37 -2.77
N MET A 12 6.30 -17.45 -2.65
CA MET A 12 6.39 -18.57 -3.56
C MET A 12 5.03 -18.74 -4.21
N PHE A 13 4.92 -18.24 -5.43
CA PHE A 13 3.80 -18.54 -6.32
C PHE A 13 4.30 -19.62 -7.28
N CYS A 14 3.83 -20.86 -7.13
CA CYS A 14 3.87 -21.80 -8.24
C CYS A 14 2.58 -21.67 -9.03
N ALA A 15 2.61 -20.87 -10.10
CA ALA A 15 1.61 -20.97 -11.15
C ALA A 15 1.95 -22.19 -12.02
N LEU A 16 1.14 -23.23 -11.96
CA LEU A 16 1.17 -24.33 -12.93
C LEU A 16 -0.22 -24.47 -13.57
N SER A 17 -0.16 -24.60 -14.89
CA SER A 17 -1.24 -24.65 -15.88
C SER A 17 -2.40 -25.56 -15.51
N ALA A 18 -3.61 -25.10 -15.86
CA ALA A 18 -4.85 -25.85 -15.72
C ALA A 18 -4.86 -27.11 -16.61
N SER A 19 -5.07 -28.26 -15.98
CA SER A 19 -5.66 -29.43 -16.61
C SER A 19 -7.01 -29.62 -15.93
N ALA A 20 -8.10 -29.32 -16.63
CA ALA A 20 -9.45 -29.50 -16.11
C ALA A 20 -9.74 -30.98 -15.89
N GLN A 21 -9.73 -31.43 -14.62
CA GLN A 21 -10.35 -32.70 -14.24
C GLN A 21 -11.86 -32.47 -14.08
N LYS A 22 -12.64 -33.06 -15.00
CA LYS A 22 -14.10 -33.12 -14.88
C LYS A 22 -14.48 -34.05 -13.73
N GLY A 23 -15.31 -33.58 -12.81
CA GLY A 23 -16.03 -34.42 -11.84
C GLY A 23 -15.73 -34.19 -10.35
N VAL A 24 -15.01 -33.12 -9.99
CA VAL A 24 -14.80 -32.76 -8.57
C VAL A 24 -15.99 -31.89 -8.11
N GLU A 25 -16.59 -32.28 -6.99
CA GLU A 25 -17.65 -31.53 -6.30
C GLU A 25 -17.13 -30.13 -5.93
N GLU A 26 -17.93 -29.08 -6.15
CA GLU A 26 -17.48 -27.70 -5.94
C GLU A 26 -17.10 -27.49 -4.46
N LEU A 27 -15.87 -27.01 -4.21
CA LEU A 27 -15.38 -26.78 -2.85
C LEU A 27 -16.21 -25.69 -2.15
N THR A 28 -16.95 -26.07 -1.11
CA THR A 28 -17.75 -25.13 -0.31
C THR A 28 -16.88 -24.29 0.62
N ASP A 29 -17.33 -23.08 0.96
CA ASP A 29 -16.62 -22.18 1.88
C ASP A 29 -16.36 -22.83 3.24
N GLU A 30 -17.32 -23.59 3.76
CA GLU A 30 -17.19 -24.33 5.03
C GLU A 30 -16.12 -25.41 4.95
N ARG A 31 -16.07 -26.15 3.84
CA ARG A 31 -15.04 -27.18 3.62
C ARG A 31 -13.67 -26.56 3.45
N ALA A 32 -13.58 -25.46 2.69
CA ALA A 32 -12.35 -24.69 2.52
C ALA A 32 -11.81 -24.20 3.86
N LEU A 33 -12.66 -23.58 4.68
CA LEU A 33 -12.31 -23.10 6.01
C LEU A 33 -11.85 -24.25 6.93
N GLY A 34 -12.52 -25.40 6.86
CA GLY A 34 -12.11 -26.62 7.57
C GLY A 34 -10.69 -27.06 7.21
N ILE A 35 -10.38 -27.14 5.92
CA ILE A 35 -9.04 -27.53 5.44
C ILE A 35 -7.98 -26.52 5.92
N ALA A 36 -8.25 -25.22 5.83
CA ALA A 36 -7.31 -24.19 6.28
C ALA A 36 -7.02 -24.31 7.79
N ARG A 37 -8.05 -24.59 8.60
CA ARG A 37 -7.89 -24.82 10.05
C ARG A 37 -7.13 -26.09 10.37
N GLU A 38 -7.33 -27.16 9.60
CA GLU A 38 -6.56 -28.40 9.74
C GLU A 38 -5.07 -28.16 9.47
N VAL A 39 -4.73 -27.36 8.45
CA VAL A 39 -3.34 -26.94 8.17
C VAL A 39 -2.75 -26.17 9.36
N VAL A 40 -3.46 -25.17 9.88
CA VAL A 40 -3.00 -24.38 11.03
C VAL A 40 -2.85 -25.24 12.29
N ALA A 41 -3.81 -26.13 12.55
CA ALA A 41 -3.78 -27.03 13.69
C ALA A 41 -2.59 -27.99 13.63
N ALA A 42 -2.31 -28.57 12.46
CA ALA A 42 -1.16 -29.44 12.23
C ALA A 42 0.16 -28.71 12.50
N LEU A 43 0.32 -27.49 11.96
CA LEU A 43 1.51 -26.67 12.19
C LEU A 43 1.70 -26.32 13.68
N ASN A 44 0.63 -25.97 14.39
CA ASN A 44 0.68 -25.68 15.83
C ASN A 44 0.97 -26.92 16.68
N ALA A 45 0.55 -28.11 16.24
CA ALA A 45 0.89 -29.38 16.89
C ALA A 45 2.33 -29.84 16.64
N GLY A 46 3.10 -29.10 15.83
CA GLY A 46 4.45 -29.50 15.41
C GLY A 46 4.46 -30.59 14.33
N ASP A 47 3.30 -30.91 13.76
CA ASP A 47 3.13 -31.89 12.68
C ASP A 47 3.07 -31.16 11.33
N ALA A 48 4.20 -30.58 10.92
CA ALA A 48 4.30 -29.96 9.60
C ALA A 48 4.13 -30.99 8.47
N GLY A 49 4.34 -32.28 8.74
CA GLY A 49 4.10 -33.37 7.79
C GLY A 49 2.64 -33.45 7.38
N ALA A 50 1.71 -33.42 8.33
CA ALA A 50 0.28 -33.43 8.04
C ALA A 50 -0.18 -32.18 7.25
N ALA A 51 0.40 -31.01 7.53
CA ALA A 51 0.15 -29.80 6.75
C ALA A 51 0.72 -29.93 5.32
N TYR A 52 1.96 -30.40 5.20
CA TYR A 52 2.65 -30.65 3.94
C TYR A 52 1.92 -31.69 3.09
N ASP A 53 1.28 -32.67 3.71
CA ASP A 53 0.56 -33.70 2.98
C ASP A 53 -0.67 -33.17 2.22
N ARG A 54 -1.22 -32.03 2.66
CA ARG A 54 -2.31 -31.34 1.97
C ARG A 54 -1.85 -30.55 0.74
N PHE A 55 -0.54 -30.31 0.59
CA PHE A 55 0.00 -29.56 -0.54
C PHE A 55 -0.22 -30.31 -1.86
N ASP A 56 -0.54 -29.56 -2.91
CA ASP A 56 -0.52 -30.06 -4.27
C ASP A 56 0.93 -30.32 -4.74
N GLU A 57 1.08 -30.96 -5.91
CA GLU A 57 2.41 -31.32 -6.44
C GLU A 57 3.30 -30.09 -6.67
N ALA A 58 2.71 -28.98 -7.11
CA ALA A 58 3.41 -27.73 -7.37
C ALA A 58 4.00 -27.16 -6.06
N MET A 59 3.18 -27.11 -5.01
CA MET A 59 3.55 -26.58 -3.71
C MET A 59 4.59 -27.46 -3.00
N ARG A 60 4.52 -28.79 -3.15
CA ARG A 60 5.55 -29.72 -2.65
C ARG A 60 6.91 -29.52 -3.32
N LYS A 61 6.94 -29.14 -4.60
CA LYS A 61 8.18 -28.78 -5.32
C LYS A 61 8.71 -27.40 -4.89
N ALA A 62 7.81 -26.49 -4.56
CA ALA A 62 8.14 -25.13 -4.18
C ALA A 62 8.74 -25.08 -2.76
N VAL A 63 8.03 -25.62 -1.78
CA VAL A 63 8.38 -25.52 -0.36
C VAL A 63 8.91 -26.84 0.13
N ALA A 64 10.08 -26.84 0.79
CA ALA A 64 10.60 -28.04 1.46
C ALA A 64 10.00 -28.17 2.86
N LEU A 65 9.71 -29.40 3.31
CA LEU A 65 9.17 -29.65 4.65
C LEU A 65 9.99 -29.01 5.79
N PRO A 66 11.33 -29.09 5.83
CA PRO A 66 12.13 -28.42 6.88
C PRO A 66 11.98 -26.90 6.88
N GLN A 67 11.68 -26.31 5.71
CA GLN A 67 11.47 -24.87 5.59
C GLN A 67 10.11 -24.46 6.15
N LEU A 68 9.05 -25.23 5.87
CA LEU A 68 7.73 -25.03 6.47
C LEU A 68 7.80 -25.08 8.00
N GLU A 69 8.49 -26.10 8.54
CA GLU A 69 8.74 -26.23 9.98
C GLU A 69 9.50 -25.03 10.55
N GLY A 70 10.59 -24.63 9.89
CA GLY A 70 11.43 -23.53 10.34
C GLY A 70 10.68 -22.20 10.41
N VAL A 71 9.86 -21.90 9.40
CA VAL A 71 9.05 -20.68 9.36
C VAL A 71 8.01 -20.68 10.49
N TRP A 72 7.28 -21.79 10.68
CA TRP A 72 6.27 -21.83 11.75
C TRP A 72 6.88 -21.77 13.15
N LYS A 73 8.01 -22.46 13.39
CA LYS A 73 8.76 -22.36 14.63
C LYS A 73 9.24 -20.92 14.89
N SER A 74 9.64 -20.19 13.86
CA SER A 74 10.01 -18.77 13.98
C SER A 74 8.82 -17.89 14.39
N ILE A 75 7.62 -18.17 13.89
CA ILE A 75 6.39 -17.50 14.32
C ILE A 75 6.12 -17.77 15.80
N LEU A 76 6.11 -19.03 16.23
CA LEU A 76 5.91 -19.39 17.64
C LEU A 76 6.97 -18.79 18.55
N SER A 77 8.24 -18.79 18.13
CA SER A 77 9.33 -18.19 18.91
C SER A 77 9.22 -16.68 19.05
N SER A 78 8.68 -15.98 18.04
CA SER A 78 8.56 -14.52 18.06
C SER A 78 7.26 -14.05 18.72
N LYS A 79 6.16 -14.75 18.48
CA LYS A 79 4.81 -14.36 18.89
C LYS A 79 4.27 -15.11 20.11
N GLY A 80 4.94 -16.17 20.56
CA GLY A 80 4.47 -16.98 21.69
C GLY A 80 3.47 -18.07 21.28
N ALA A 81 2.72 -18.60 22.24
CA ALA A 81 1.75 -19.66 22.01
C ALA A 81 0.55 -19.20 21.15
N TYR A 82 -0.01 -20.11 20.34
CA TYR A 82 -1.24 -19.88 19.58
C TYR A 82 -2.46 -19.89 20.51
N GLU A 83 -3.30 -18.86 20.41
CA GLU A 83 -4.46 -18.65 21.30
C GLU A 83 -5.81 -18.78 20.60
N GLY A 84 -5.83 -18.90 19.27
CA GLY A 84 -7.05 -19.11 18.50
C GLY A 84 -7.19 -18.23 17.27
N GLU A 85 -8.37 -18.25 16.66
CA GLU A 85 -8.71 -17.46 15.47
C GLU A 85 -9.30 -16.10 15.88
N ALA A 86 -8.74 -15.00 15.35
CA ALA A 86 -9.22 -13.64 15.53
C ALA A 86 -10.33 -13.30 14.51
N SER A 87 -10.09 -13.63 13.24
CA SER A 87 -11.03 -13.41 12.14
C SER A 87 -10.77 -14.40 11.01
N ARG A 88 -11.74 -14.51 10.09
CA ARG A 88 -11.73 -15.43 8.95
C ARG A 88 -12.42 -14.78 7.75
N GLU A 89 -11.90 -15.05 6.57
CA GLU A 89 -12.50 -14.65 5.30
C GLU A 89 -12.25 -15.74 4.27
N VAL A 90 -13.26 -16.07 3.45
CA VAL A 90 -13.12 -16.97 2.31
C VAL A 90 -13.33 -16.14 1.05
N ARG A 91 -12.43 -16.27 0.08
CA ARG A 91 -12.46 -15.56 -1.20
C ARG A 91 -12.30 -16.57 -2.33
N LYS A 92 -13.24 -16.58 -3.27
CA LYS A 92 -13.12 -17.38 -4.49
C LYS A 92 -12.58 -16.51 -5.62
N VAL A 93 -11.50 -16.96 -6.26
CA VAL A 93 -10.88 -16.28 -7.40
C VAL A 93 -10.64 -17.30 -8.50
N ARG A 94 -11.50 -17.28 -9.53
CA ARG A 94 -11.50 -18.29 -10.62
C ARG A 94 -11.60 -19.72 -10.06
N GLU A 95 -10.61 -20.56 -10.33
CA GLU A 95 -10.48 -21.97 -9.93
C GLU A 95 -9.84 -22.18 -8.54
N PHE A 96 -9.61 -21.11 -7.79
CA PHE A 96 -9.00 -21.17 -6.47
C PHE A 96 -9.92 -20.59 -5.40
N THR A 97 -9.90 -21.22 -4.23
CA THR A 97 -10.55 -20.71 -3.02
C THR A 97 -9.47 -20.35 -2.00
N SER A 98 -9.31 -19.06 -1.70
CA SER A 98 -8.39 -18.56 -0.69
C SER A 98 -9.10 -18.34 0.64
N VAL A 99 -8.59 -18.97 1.70
CA VAL A 99 -9.02 -18.76 3.08
C VAL A 99 -7.99 -17.90 3.78
N VAL A 100 -8.41 -16.74 4.27
CA VAL A 100 -7.59 -15.83 5.08
C VAL A 100 -7.98 -16.01 6.54
N LEU A 101 -7.04 -16.47 7.36
CA LEU A 101 -7.19 -16.61 8.80
C LEU A 101 -6.31 -15.57 9.48
N THR A 102 -6.88 -14.73 10.34
CA THR A 102 -6.09 -13.95 11.30
C THR A 102 -6.03 -14.75 12.58
N LEU A 103 -4.83 -15.18 12.98
CA LEU A 103 -4.57 -15.99 14.15
C LEU A 103 -4.09 -15.10 15.31
N ARG A 104 -4.57 -15.34 16.52
CA ARG A 104 -4.07 -14.74 17.77
C ARG A 104 -2.97 -15.60 18.37
N PHE A 105 -1.95 -14.93 18.86
CA PHE A 105 -0.85 -15.47 19.65
C PHE A 105 -0.65 -14.58 20.87
N GLU A 106 0.09 -15.06 21.89
CA GLU A 106 0.38 -14.30 23.12
C GLU A 106 0.92 -12.88 22.84
N LYS A 107 1.68 -12.70 21.76
CA LYS A 107 2.29 -11.43 21.34
C LYS A 107 1.81 -11.05 19.94
N GLY A 108 0.53 -10.73 19.86
CA GLY A 108 -0.11 -10.14 18.68
C GLY A 108 -0.69 -11.17 17.73
N THR A 109 -0.86 -10.79 16.47
CA THR A 109 -1.55 -11.60 15.47
C THR A 109 -0.63 -12.04 14.33
N GLN A 110 -1.03 -13.08 13.60
CA GLN A 110 -0.40 -13.55 12.37
C GLN A 110 -1.48 -13.89 11.36
N ILE A 111 -1.37 -13.40 10.12
CA ILE A 111 -2.29 -13.80 9.06
C ILE A 111 -1.75 -15.05 8.36
N VAL A 112 -2.64 -15.99 8.06
CA VAL A 112 -2.36 -17.18 7.26
C VAL A 112 -3.35 -17.19 6.09
N VAL A 113 -2.84 -17.19 4.86
CA VAL A 113 -3.64 -17.35 3.65
C VAL A 113 -3.40 -18.75 3.11
N VAL A 114 -4.45 -19.57 3.06
CA VAL A 114 -4.44 -20.91 2.48
C VAL A 114 -5.22 -20.87 1.18
N THR A 115 -4.54 -21.07 0.06
CA THR A 115 -5.17 -21.14 -1.26
C THR A 115 -5.39 -22.60 -1.63
N LEU A 116 -6.64 -22.93 -1.94
CA LEU A 116 -7.11 -24.27 -2.25
C LEU A 116 -7.56 -24.37 -3.71
N ARG A 117 -7.34 -25.52 -4.32
CA ARG A 117 -8.01 -25.93 -5.56
C ARG A 117 -9.41 -26.48 -5.25
N ASP A 118 -10.23 -26.65 -6.28
CA ASP A 118 -11.56 -27.25 -6.14
C ASP A 118 -11.54 -28.67 -5.53
N ASP A 119 -10.43 -29.41 -5.65
CA ASP A 119 -10.24 -30.72 -5.00
C ASP A 119 -9.81 -30.65 -3.53
N GLY A 120 -9.69 -29.44 -2.96
CA GLY A 120 -9.28 -29.19 -1.59
C GLY A 120 -7.78 -29.32 -1.33
N ARG A 121 -6.95 -29.54 -2.37
CA ARG A 121 -5.49 -29.49 -2.22
C ARG A 121 -5.00 -28.05 -2.03
N VAL A 122 -3.99 -27.88 -1.16
CA VAL A 122 -3.36 -26.59 -0.91
C VAL A 122 -2.40 -26.26 -2.05
N ALA A 123 -2.79 -25.30 -2.88
CA ALA A 123 -1.98 -24.74 -3.97
C ALA A 123 -1.14 -23.54 -3.53
N GLY A 124 -1.39 -22.98 -2.33
CA GLY A 124 -0.58 -21.91 -1.79
C GLY A 124 -0.75 -21.74 -0.28
N LEU A 125 0.34 -21.37 0.39
CA LEU A 125 0.37 -20.99 1.80
C LEU A 125 1.16 -19.69 1.94
N GLN A 126 0.53 -18.63 2.41
CA GLN A 126 1.16 -17.34 2.65
C GLN A 126 1.02 -16.94 4.11
N LEU A 127 2.07 -16.35 4.68
CA LEU A 127 2.13 -15.93 6.08
C LEU A 127 2.42 -14.44 6.17
N PRO A 128 1.55 -13.55 5.64
CA PRO A 128 1.80 -12.12 5.71
C PRO A 128 1.77 -11.65 7.17
N PRO A 129 2.59 -10.67 7.57
CA PRO A 129 2.52 -10.10 8.90
C PRO A 129 1.10 -9.56 9.14
N ALA A 130 0.54 -9.81 10.32
CA ALA A 130 -0.73 -9.21 10.67
C ALA A 130 -0.56 -7.70 10.92
N PRO A 131 -1.58 -6.88 10.63
CA PRO A 131 -1.59 -5.49 11.04
C PRO A 131 -1.40 -5.42 12.56
N VAL A 132 -0.40 -4.65 13.00
CA VAL A 132 -0.24 -4.35 14.42
C VAL A 132 -1.24 -3.24 14.72
N GLU A 133 -2.26 -3.53 15.52
CA GLU A 133 -3.15 -2.48 16.00
C GLU A 133 -2.35 -1.42 16.74
N THR A 134 -2.59 -0.17 16.37
CA THR A 134 -1.84 0.98 16.87
C THR A 134 -2.69 1.68 17.90
N GLU A 135 -2.20 1.74 19.14
CA GLU A 135 -2.88 2.51 20.18
C GLU A 135 -2.95 3.98 19.76
N LEU A 136 -4.12 4.61 19.95
CA LEU A 136 -4.31 6.02 19.66
C LEU A 136 -3.38 6.88 20.55
N GLU A 137 -2.75 7.88 19.94
CA GLU A 137 -2.03 8.90 20.70
C GLU A 137 -2.99 9.97 21.24
N THR A 138 -2.53 10.73 22.24
CA THR A 138 -3.27 11.89 22.75
C THR A 138 -3.64 12.85 21.63
N GLY A 139 -4.94 13.16 21.52
CA GLY A 139 -5.49 14.02 20.47
C GLY A 139 -5.92 13.28 19.21
N GLU A 140 -5.82 11.95 19.19
CA GLU A 140 -6.39 11.10 18.14
C GLU A 140 -7.74 10.50 18.55
N GLU A 141 -8.63 10.38 17.57
CA GLU A 141 -9.91 9.68 17.67
C GLU A 141 -10.03 8.68 16.51
N GLU A 142 -10.50 7.45 16.81
CA GLU A 142 -10.97 6.56 15.75
C GLU A 142 -12.26 7.12 15.16
N VAL A 143 -12.34 7.14 13.83
CA VAL A 143 -13.49 7.61 13.09
C VAL A 143 -13.92 6.58 12.05
N THR A 144 -15.18 6.66 11.66
CA THR A 144 -15.73 5.88 10.56
C THR A 144 -16.59 6.78 9.70
N PHE A 145 -16.41 6.70 8.39
CA PHE A 145 -17.23 7.40 7.41
C PHE A 145 -17.61 6.45 6.27
N SER A 146 -18.53 6.89 5.41
CA SER A 146 -19.00 6.09 4.29
C SER A 146 -18.35 6.56 2.99
N SER A 147 -17.92 5.62 2.15
CA SER A 147 -17.51 5.88 0.77
C SER A 147 -17.95 4.74 -0.13
N GLY A 148 -18.65 5.06 -1.23
CA GLY A 148 -19.20 4.03 -2.13
C GLY A 148 -20.17 3.04 -1.44
N GLY A 149 -20.83 3.46 -0.36
CA GLY A 149 -21.69 2.59 0.48
C GLY A 149 -20.93 1.68 1.45
N ASN A 150 -19.59 1.76 1.49
CA ASN A 150 -18.73 0.97 2.36
C ASN A 150 -18.31 1.79 3.58
N ALA A 151 -18.19 1.14 4.74
CA ALA A 151 -17.60 1.73 5.93
C ALA A 151 -16.07 1.84 5.75
N VAL A 152 -15.55 3.05 5.94
CA VAL A 152 -14.14 3.38 5.87
C VAL A 152 -13.68 3.82 7.25
N TYR A 153 -12.65 3.16 7.75
CA TYR A 153 -12.10 3.45 9.06
C TYR A 153 -10.90 4.38 8.94
N GLY A 154 -10.83 5.34 9.84
CA GLY A 154 -9.75 6.31 9.88
C GLY A 154 -9.45 6.79 11.28
N THR A 155 -8.45 7.65 11.38
CA THR A 155 -8.02 8.28 12.62
C THR A 155 -7.97 9.78 12.37
N LEU A 156 -8.81 10.54 13.07
CA LEU A 156 -8.75 12.00 13.09
C LEU A 156 -7.82 12.42 14.22
N ARG A 157 -6.87 13.29 13.91
CA ARG A 157 -6.05 13.99 14.90
C ARG A 157 -6.42 15.46 14.93
N LEU A 158 -6.75 15.95 16.13
CA LEU A 158 -7.05 17.37 16.35
C LEU A 158 -5.76 18.16 16.69
N PRO A 159 -5.70 19.46 16.35
CA PRO A 159 -4.54 20.29 16.66
C PRO A 159 -4.39 20.53 18.17
N ARG A 160 -3.15 20.80 18.62
CA ARG A 160 -2.90 21.15 20.01
C ARG A 160 -3.22 22.63 20.26
N GLY A 161 -4.11 22.90 21.24
CA GLY A 161 -4.24 24.23 21.85
C GLY A 161 -4.98 25.32 21.05
N GLY A 162 -5.96 24.96 20.20
CA GLY A 162 -6.76 25.93 19.43
C GLY A 162 -8.11 26.29 20.06
N SER A 163 -8.49 27.58 20.02
CA SER A 163 -9.85 28.07 20.33
C SER A 163 -10.57 28.48 19.05
N GLY A 164 -11.11 27.51 18.30
CA GLY A 164 -11.84 27.80 17.06
C GLY A 164 -11.91 26.62 16.10
N ARG A 165 -12.53 26.83 14.93
CA ARG A 165 -12.57 25.83 13.85
C ARG A 165 -11.16 25.71 13.24
N ALA A 166 -10.61 24.50 13.26
CA ALA A 166 -9.29 24.22 12.74
C ALA A 166 -9.30 24.01 11.22
N PRO A 167 -8.25 24.45 10.49
CA PRO A 167 -7.99 23.92 9.16
C PRO A 167 -7.65 22.43 9.24
N ALA A 168 -7.80 21.70 8.13
CA ALA A 168 -7.55 20.27 8.11
C ALA A 168 -6.87 19.79 6.82
N MET A 169 -6.17 18.66 6.92
CA MET A 169 -5.60 17.95 5.77
C MET A 169 -6.05 16.49 5.77
N VAL A 170 -6.54 16.01 4.63
CA VAL A 170 -6.74 14.57 4.39
C VAL A 170 -5.41 13.98 3.93
N LEU A 171 -4.89 12.98 4.65
CA LEU A 171 -3.65 12.29 4.30
C LEU A 171 -4.00 11.05 3.48
N ILE A 172 -3.40 10.93 2.30
CA ILE A 172 -3.68 9.87 1.32
C ILE A 172 -2.44 9.00 1.17
N SER A 173 -2.57 7.74 1.59
CA SER A 173 -1.49 6.75 1.56
C SER A 173 -1.02 6.41 0.15
N GLY A 174 0.26 6.04 0.05
CA GLY A 174 0.89 5.58 -1.17
C GLY A 174 0.43 4.19 -1.63
N SER A 175 1.20 3.62 -2.55
CA SER A 175 0.85 2.39 -3.26
C SER A 175 0.76 1.16 -2.36
N GLY A 176 0.12 0.11 -2.88
CA GLY A 176 0.00 -1.18 -2.21
C GLY A 176 -0.88 -1.14 -0.95
N PRO A 177 -0.81 -2.19 -0.10
CA PRO A 177 -1.62 -2.31 1.11
C PRO A 177 -1.02 -1.51 2.27
N THR A 178 -0.92 -0.19 2.06
CA THR A 178 -0.42 0.79 3.03
C THR A 178 -1.59 1.33 3.86
N ASP A 179 -1.55 1.14 5.17
CA ASP A 179 -2.59 1.56 6.10
C ASP A 179 -2.57 3.08 6.36
N ARG A 180 -3.51 3.55 7.18
CA ARG A 180 -3.65 4.97 7.55
C ARG A 180 -2.42 5.55 8.24
N ASP A 181 -1.60 4.74 8.90
CA ASP A 181 -0.41 5.22 9.61
C ASP A 181 0.84 5.20 8.71
N GLY A 182 0.69 4.75 7.46
CA GLY A 182 1.73 4.72 6.45
C GLY A 182 2.50 3.40 6.43
N ASN A 183 2.04 2.38 7.16
CA ASN A 183 2.68 1.07 7.24
C ASN A 183 2.17 0.15 6.14
N SER A 184 3.08 -0.57 5.48
CA SER A 184 2.71 -1.58 4.50
C SER A 184 2.86 -2.97 5.09
N ARG A 185 1.83 -3.82 4.98
CA ARG A 185 1.91 -5.25 5.37
C ARG A 185 2.92 -6.05 4.53
N MET A 186 3.51 -5.45 3.51
CA MET A 186 4.58 -6.06 2.71
C MET A 186 5.96 -5.90 3.37
N LEU A 187 6.07 -5.06 4.40
CA LEU A 187 7.30 -4.83 5.17
C LEU A 187 7.22 -5.54 6.52
N PRO A 188 8.36 -6.03 7.05
CA PRO A 188 8.39 -6.76 8.32
C PRO A 188 8.28 -5.86 9.56
N GLY A 189 8.13 -4.54 9.39
CA GLY A 189 8.07 -3.58 10.48
C GLY A 189 7.30 -2.32 10.11
N ARG A 190 7.39 -1.30 10.98
CA ARG A 190 6.54 -0.10 10.93
C ARG A 190 7.34 1.11 10.45
N THR A 191 6.82 1.79 9.43
CA THR A 191 7.37 3.05 8.90
C THR A 191 6.81 4.25 9.65
N GLU A 192 5.54 4.19 10.08
CA GLU A 192 4.78 5.25 10.77
C GLU A 192 4.76 6.61 10.04
N SER A 193 4.99 6.63 8.73
CA SER A 193 5.21 7.88 7.97
C SER A 193 4.03 8.84 8.06
N HIS A 194 2.81 8.35 7.89
CA HIS A 194 1.60 9.19 7.91
C HIS A 194 1.23 9.61 9.32
N ARG A 195 1.47 8.74 10.30
CA ARG A 195 1.27 9.08 11.71
C ARG A 195 2.20 10.21 12.15
N HIS A 196 3.46 10.20 11.71
CA HIS A 196 4.40 11.29 11.96
C HIS A 196 3.97 12.59 11.25
N LEU A 197 3.55 12.53 9.98
CA LEU A 197 3.02 13.68 9.26
C LEU A 197 1.80 14.30 9.99
N ALA A 198 0.91 13.47 10.53
CA ALA A 198 -0.22 13.93 11.33
C ALA A 198 0.21 14.65 12.63
N ARG A 199 1.28 14.19 13.29
CA ARG A 199 1.86 14.90 14.45
C ARG A 199 2.35 16.30 14.08
N ILE A 200 3.10 16.40 12.97
CA ILE A 200 3.63 17.67 12.45
C ILE A 200 2.48 18.64 12.16
N LEU A 201 1.42 18.16 11.51
CA LEU A 201 0.22 18.97 11.22
C LEU A 201 -0.46 19.46 12.50
N ALA A 202 -0.66 18.57 13.48
CA ALA A 202 -1.29 18.94 14.75
C ALA A 202 -0.49 19.97 15.55
N GLU A 203 0.85 19.88 15.52
CA GLU A 203 1.77 20.86 16.11
C GLU A 203 1.83 22.18 15.31
N ALA A 204 1.48 22.14 14.03
CA ALA A 204 1.29 23.32 13.19
C ALA A 204 -0.12 23.95 13.29
N GLY A 205 -1.00 23.40 14.14
CA GLY A 205 -2.36 23.90 14.33
C GLY A 205 -3.39 23.39 13.31
N VAL A 206 -3.08 22.30 12.60
CA VAL A 206 -3.88 21.73 11.52
C VAL A 206 -4.38 20.35 11.93
N ALA A 207 -5.70 20.11 11.83
CA ALA A 207 -6.26 18.78 12.01
C ALA A 207 -5.86 17.84 10.86
N SER A 208 -5.83 16.54 11.09
CA SER A 208 -5.53 15.59 10.01
C SER A 208 -6.40 14.35 10.07
N LEU A 209 -6.94 13.95 8.94
CA LEU A 209 -7.63 12.66 8.78
C LEU A 209 -6.75 11.71 8.00
N ARG A 210 -6.43 10.58 8.61
CA ARG A 210 -5.81 9.42 7.96
C ARG A 210 -6.86 8.32 7.84
N TYR A 211 -6.87 7.52 6.78
CA TYR A 211 -7.86 6.46 6.60
C TYR A 211 -7.26 5.23 5.92
N ASP A 212 -7.85 4.07 6.16
CA ASP A 212 -7.45 2.85 5.48
C ASP A 212 -8.21 2.69 4.15
N LYS A 213 -7.46 2.37 3.11
CA LYS A 213 -7.98 2.02 1.78
C LYS A 213 -8.82 0.72 1.82
N PHE A 214 -9.62 0.47 0.77
CA PHE A 214 -10.39 -0.77 0.65
C PHE A 214 -9.51 -2.03 0.81
N GLY A 215 -9.88 -2.92 1.73
CA GLY A 215 -9.14 -4.14 2.02
C GLY A 215 -7.81 -3.94 2.76
N VAL A 216 -7.58 -2.76 3.35
CA VAL A 216 -6.39 -2.43 4.13
C VAL A 216 -6.79 -2.05 5.55
N GLY A 217 -5.92 -2.34 6.52
CA GLY A 217 -6.15 -2.03 7.94
C GLY A 217 -7.49 -2.58 8.43
N LYS A 218 -8.34 -1.70 8.96
CA LYS A 218 -9.70 -2.05 9.42
C LYS A 218 -10.77 -1.89 8.33
N THR A 219 -10.47 -1.24 7.20
CA THR A 219 -11.44 -1.04 6.12
C THR A 219 -11.62 -2.32 5.30
N PRO A 220 -12.81 -2.93 5.30
CA PRO A 220 -13.08 -4.12 4.49
C PRO A 220 -13.08 -3.78 3.01
N LEU A 221 -13.08 -4.81 2.15
CA LEU A 221 -13.35 -4.63 0.72
C LEU A 221 -14.80 -4.20 0.47
N GLY A 222 -15.72 -4.52 1.39
CA GLY A 222 -17.13 -4.14 1.28
C GLY A 222 -17.76 -4.67 -0.01
N SER A 223 -18.47 -3.81 -0.73
CA SER A 223 -19.11 -4.12 -2.02
C SER A 223 -18.12 -4.64 -3.08
N HIS A 224 -16.82 -4.35 -2.96
CA HIS A 224 -15.80 -4.85 -3.88
C HIS A 224 -15.37 -6.30 -3.60
N ALA A 225 -15.81 -6.93 -2.50
CA ALA A 225 -15.33 -8.25 -2.09
C ALA A 225 -15.56 -9.35 -3.15
N GLN A 226 -16.64 -9.25 -3.93
CA GLN A 226 -17.01 -10.23 -4.96
C GLN A 226 -16.39 -9.95 -6.34
N ALA A 227 -15.77 -8.79 -6.52
CA ALA A 227 -15.19 -8.35 -7.79
C ALA A 227 -14.00 -7.43 -7.53
N VAL A 228 -13.01 -7.90 -6.77
CA VAL A 228 -11.88 -7.08 -6.34
C VAL A 228 -11.11 -6.50 -7.52
N GLU A 229 -11.03 -7.22 -8.63
CA GLU A 229 -10.40 -6.80 -9.88
C GLU A 229 -11.11 -5.65 -10.59
N SER A 230 -12.35 -5.34 -10.20
CA SER A 230 -13.12 -4.21 -10.72
C SER A 230 -12.82 -2.89 -10.03
N ILE A 231 -12.09 -2.90 -8.89
CA ILE A 231 -11.71 -1.67 -8.19
C ILE A 231 -10.89 -0.78 -9.13
N GLU A 232 -11.34 0.46 -9.31
CA GLU A 232 -10.74 1.46 -10.17
C GLU A 232 -9.87 2.44 -9.37
N PHE A 233 -8.98 3.16 -10.05
CA PHE A 233 -8.25 4.28 -9.45
C PHE A 233 -9.20 5.34 -8.89
N ASP A 234 -10.30 5.57 -9.61
CA ASP A 234 -11.29 6.58 -9.28
C ASP A 234 -12.09 6.26 -7.99
N ASP A 235 -12.14 5.00 -7.57
CA ASP A 235 -12.70 4.60 -6.27
C ASP A 235 -11.84 5.15 -5.11
N TYR A 236 -10.51 5.20 -5.28
CA TYR A 236 -9.62 5.81 -4.30
C TYR A 236 -9.66 7.35 -4.33
N VAL A 237 -9.98 7.95 -5.48
CA VAL A 237 -10.27 9.39 -5.56
C VAL A 237 -11.57 9.70 -4.83
N ALA A 238 -12.60 8.86 -4.98
CA ALA A 238 -13.86 8.99 -4.23
C ALA A 238 -13.62 8.89 -2.72
N LEU A 239 -12.81 7.94 -2.26
CA LEU A 239 -12.39 7.84 -0.86
C LEU A 239 -11.80 9.14 -0.32
N ALA A 240 -10.89 9.77 -1.08
CA ALA A 240 -10.27 11.04 -0.66
C ALA A 240 -11.29 12.19 -0.60
N LEU A 241 -12.22 12.26 -1.56
CA LEU A 241 -13.27 13.28 -1.58
C LEU A 241 -14.28 13.07 -0.43
N ASP A 242 -14.67 11.83 -0.15
CA ASP A 242 -15.58 11.50 0.95
C ASP A 242 -14.92 11.74 2.31
N ALA A 243 -13.62 11.48 2.44
CA ALA A 243 -12.84 11.84 3.63
C ALA A 243 -12.82 13.36 3.87
N ARG A 244 -12.69 14.15 2.78
CA ARG A 244 -12.80 15.62 2.85
C ARG A 244 -14.19 16.05 3.31
N GLU A 245 -15.24 15.42 2.78
CA GLU A 245 -16.62 15.75 3.14
C GLU A 245 -16.95 15.39 4.59
N TYR A 246 -16.46 14.24 5.06
CA TYR A 246 -16.53 13.86 6.47
C TYR A 246 -15.89 14.94 7.38
N LEU A 247 -14.70 15.44 7.01
CA LEU A 247 -14.07 16.55 7.72
C LEU A 247 -14.89 17.85 7.65
N ALA A 248 -15.47 18.17 6.49
CA ALA A 248 -16.28 19.38 6.32
C ALA A 248 -17.51 19.41 7.25
N GLY A 249 -18.09 18.23 7.52
CA GLY A 249 -19.17 18.04 8.47
C GLY A 249 -18.75 17.94 9.94
N ARG A 250 -17.46 17.82 10.26
CA ARG A 250 -16.97 17.62 11.64
C ARG A 250 -17.04 18.92 12.45
N PRO A 251 -17.70 18.93 13.63
CA PRO A 251 -17.63 20.08 14.53
C PRO A 251 -16.19 20.42 14.89
N GLY A 252 -15.86 21.71 14.86
CA GLY A 252 -14.50 22.18 15.12
C GLY A 252 -13.55 22.11 13.92
N ILE A 253 -13.99 21.65 12.74
CA ILE A 253 -13.23 21.78 11.48
C ILE A 253 -13.85 22.88 10.61
N ASP A 254 -12.99 23.66 9.96
CA ASP A 254 -13.37 24.71 9.02
C ASP A 254 -13.46 24.16 7.58
N PRO A 255 -14.66 24.01 6.99
CA PRO A 255 -14.86 23.42 5.67
C PRO A 255 -14.28 24.28 4.54
N ALA A 256 -13.98 25.55 4.80
CA ALA A 256 -13.29 26.41 3.83
C ALA A 256 -11.78 26.17 3.79
N ARG A 257 -11.21 25.49 4.80
CA ARG A 257 -9.76 25.30 4.99
C ARG A 257 -9.36 23.83 5.07
N ILE A 258 -9.90 23.02 4.16
CA ILE A 258 -9.55 21.60 4.01
C ILE A 258 -8.71 21.39 2.76
N GLY A 259 -7.54 20.76 2.91
CA GLY A 259 -6.65 20.39 1.82
C GLY A 259 -6.31 18.89 1.79
N PHE A 260 -5.41 18.51 0.88
CA PHE A 260 -4.92 17.14 0.71
C PHE A 260 -3.41 17.06 0.87
N LEU A 261 -2.94 16.04 1.59
CA LEU A 261 -1.55 15.61 1.61
C LEU A 261 -1.47 14.21 1.03
N GLY A 262 -1.00 14.10 -0.21
CA GLY A 262 -0.84 12.83 -0.90
C GLY A 262 0.61 12.36 -0.89
N HIS A 263 0.86 11.12 -0.45
CA HIS A 263 2.19 10.49 -0.48
C HIS A 263 2.30 9.48 -1.62
N SER A 264 3.36 9.56 -2.44
CA SER A 264 3.63 8.62 -3.53
C SER A 264 2.42 8.51 -4.49
N GLU A 265 1.80 7.33 -4.66
CA GLU A 265 0.51 7.13 -5.38
C GLU A 265 -0.59 8.09 -4.91
N GLY A 266 -0.65 8.36 -3.60
CA GLY A 266 -1.60 9.30 -3.00
C GLY A 266 -1.45 10.72 -3.51
N ALA A 267 -0.29 11.11 -4.03
CA ALA A 267 -0.10 12.41 -4.67
C ALA A 267 -0.86 12.52 -6.00
N LEU A 268 -0.94 11.45 -6.79
CA LEU A 268 -1.77 11.41 -7.99
C LEU A 268 -3.26 11.43 -7.62
N ILE A 269 -3.66 10.69 -6.59
CA ILE A 269 -5.04 10.72 -6.09
C ILE A 269 -5.42 12.15 -5.65
N ALA A 270 -4.54 12.82 -4.91
CA ALA A 270 -4.73 14.20 -4.47
C ALA A 270 -4.85 15.18 -5.66
N LEU A 271 -4.03 15.01 -6.71
CA LEU A 271 -4.10 15.81 -7.93
C LEU A 271 -5.45 15.64 -8.64
N VAL A 272 -5.90 14.40 -8.82
CA VAL A 272 -7.19 14.11 -9.49
C VAL A 272 -8.37 14.60 -8.63
N ALA A 273 -8.31 14.45 -7.31
CA ALA A 273 -9.31 15.01 -6.40
C ALA A 273 -9.39 16.54 -6.52
N ALA A 274 -8.24 17.23 -6.50
CA ALA A 274 -8.17 18.67 -6.69
C ALA A 274 -8.72 19.11 -8.07
N ASP A 275 -8.42 18.35 -9.12
CA ASP A 275 -8.90 18.62 -10.48
C ASP A 275 -10.42 18.53 -10.57
N ARG A 276 -11.03 17.50 -9.97
CA ARG A 276 -12.50 17.34 -9.91
C ARG A 276 -13.17 18.48 -9.14
N MET A 277 -12.49 19.04 -8.14
CA MET A 277 -13.01 20.13 -7.31
C MET A 277 -12.82 21.52 -7.92
N LYS A 278 -11.97 21.68 -8.94
CA LYS A 278 -11.52 23.00 -9.43
C LYS A 278 -12.63 23.90 -9.99
N GLY A 279 -13.74 23.31 -10.45
CA GLY A 279 -14.91 24.03 -10.95
C GLY A 279 -15.87 24.53 -9.87
N GLY A 280 -15.66 24.15 -8.61
CA GLY A 280 -16.48 24.54 -7.47
C GLY A 280 -15.61 25.09 -6.34
N GLN A 281 -15.52 24.34 -5.24
CA GLN A 281 -14.67 24.68 -4.10
C GLN A 281 -13.36 23.87 -4.19
N PRO A 282 -12.25 24.44 -4.73
CA PRO A 282 -10.97 23.76 -4.76
C PRO A 282 -10.46 23.48 -3.33
N PRO A 283 -9.54 22.51 -3.15
CA PRO A 283 -8.91 22.29 -1.84
C PRO A 283 -8.18 23.56 -1.41
N ALA A 284 -8.13 23.82 -0.10
CA ALA A 284 -7.46 25.00 0.44
C ALA A 284 -5.93 24.95 0.30
N ALA A 285 -5.36 23.74 0.24
CA ALA A 285 -3.95 23.50 0.00
C ALA A 285 -3.72 22.09 -0.56
N LEU A 286 -2.60 21.90 -1.26
CA LEU A 286 -2.15 20.62 -1.78
C LEU A 286 -0.68 20.37 -1.39
N ALA A 287 -0.41 19.31 -0.63
CA ALA A 287 0.94 18.85 -0.33
C ALA A 287 1.19 17.50 -1.03
N LEU A 288 2.12 17.48 -1.98
CA LEU A 288 2.46 16.32 -2.80
C LEU A 288 3.83 15.80 -2.36
N ALA A 289 3.82 14.74 -1.57
CA ALA A 289 4.98 14.13 -0.95
C ALA A 289 5.49 12.93 -1.77
N MET A 290 6.77 12.96 -2.17
CA MET A 290 7.39 11.94 -3.03
C MET A 290 6.58 11.64 -4.32
N PRO A 291 6.09 12.66 -5.05
CA PRO A 291 5.15 12.43 -6.14
C PRO A 291 5.85 11.93 -7.39
N GLY A 292 5.11 11.16 -8.20
CA GLY A 292 5.48 10.88 -9.58
C GLY A 292 4.99 11.97 -10.54
N ALA A 293 5.76 12.28 -11.59
CA ALA A 293 5.39 13.24 -12.64
C ALA A 293 5.04 12.61 -13.99
N LYS A 294 4.98 11.29 -14.05
CA LYS A 294 4.70 10.53 -15.28
C LYS A 294 3.45 9.68 -15.10
N PRO A 295 2.78 9.27 -16.19
CA PRO A 295 1.67 8.34 -16.11
C PRO A 295 2.04 7.09 -15.30
N TYR A 296 1.09 6.59 -14.52
CA TYR A 296 1.36 5.59 -13.47
C TYR A 296 2.08 4.33 -13.99
N MET A 297 1.65 3.78 -15.12
CA MET A 297 2.29 2.64 -15.76
C MET A 297 3.73 2.91 -16.23
N THR A 298 4.05 4.14 -16.62
CA THR A 298 5.43 4.52 -16.98
C THR A 298 6.32 4.46 -15.75
N LEU A 299 5.84 4.94 -14.59
CA LEU A 299 6.58 4.86 -13.33
C LEU A 299 6.83 3.40 -12.92
N ILE A 300 5.82 2.54 -13.03
CA ILE A 300 5.96 1.11 -12.74
C ILE A 300 7.04 0.47 -13.61
N ARG A 301 7.05 0.79 -14.92
CA ARG A 301 8.08 0.30 -15.85
C ARG A 301 9.48 0.78 -15.47
N GLU A 302 9.63 2.06 -15.11
CA GLU A 302 10.93 2.64 -14.72
C GLU A 302 11.44 2.02 -13.41
N GLN A 303 10.56 1.78 -12.45
CA GLN A 303 10.91 1.08 -11.20
C GLN A 303 11.38 -0.36 -11.47
N ALA A 304 10.66 -1.10 -12.33
CA ALA A 304 11.08 -2.44 -12.74
C ALA A 304 12.47 -2.41 -13.42
N ALA A 305 12.70 -1.46 -14.32
CA ALA A 305 13.99 -1.30 -14.98
C ALA A 305 15.13 -1.02 -13.97
N GLY A 306 14.89 -0.15 -12.99
CA GLY A 306 15.84 0.13 -11.91
C GLY A 306 16.15 -1.11 -11.06
N GLN A 307 15.12 -1.89 -10.71
CA GLN A 307 15.27 -3.14 -9.96
C GLN A 307 16.07 -4.19 -10.74
N TYR A 308 15.77 -4.39 -12.02
CA TYR A 308 16.55 -5.31 -12.86
C TYR A 308 18.00 -4.86 -13.04
N ALA A 309 18.25 -3.57 -13.28
CA ALA A 309 19.61 -3.04 -13.37
C ALA A 309 20.40 -3.24 -12.07
N ALA A 310 19.77 -3.05 -10.91
CA ALA A 310 20.39 -3.36 -9.62
C ALA A 310 20.67 -4.86 -9.47
N ALA A 311 19.72 -5.73 -9.81
CA ALA A 311 19.86 -7.17 -9.72
C ALA A 311 20.98 -7.72 -10.63
N VAL A 312 21.14 -7.18 -11.84
CA VAL A 312 22.24 -7.51 -12.75
C VAL A 312 23.59 -7.09 -12.16
N ARG A 313 23.70 -5.87 -11.63
CA ARG A 313 24.94 -5.40 -10.98
C ARG A 313 25.34 -6.26 -9.78
N MET A 314 24.38 -6.80 -9.05
CA MET A 314 24.63 -7.71 -7.93
C MET A 314 24.86 -9.17 -8.34
N GLY A 315 24.79 -9.49 -9.63
CA GLY A 315 24.93 -10.86 -10.14
C GLY A 315 23.76 -11.78 -9.79
N ALA A 316 22.62 -11.22 -9.34
CA ALA A 316 21.41 -11.99 -9.07
C ALA A 316 20.66 -12.38 -10.35
N TYR A 317 20.84 -11.57 -11.41
CA TYR A 317 20.25 -11.78 -12.74
C TYR A 317 21.33 -11.63 -13.82
N THR A 318 21.19 -12.37 -14.91
CA THR A 318 21.88 -12.08 -16.17
C THR A 318 21.18 -10.95 -16.92
N GLN A 319 21.88 -10.26 -17.83
CA GLN A 319 21.27 -9.25 -18.67
C GLN A 319 20.11 -9.82 -19.51
N ALA A 320 20.24 -11.04 -20.03
CA ALA A 320 19.18 -11.70 -20.80
C ALA A 320 17.89 -11.88 -19.98
N GLN A 321 18.00 -12.30 -18.71
CA GLN A 321 16.83 -12.44 -17.83
C GLN A 321 16.19 -11.09 -17.49
N ALA A 322 16.99 -10.02 -17.36
CA ALA A 322 16.47 -8.67 -17.20
C ALA A 322 15.72 -8.20 -18.45
N ASP A 323 16.27 -8.43 -19.63
CA ASP A 323 15.66 -8.07 -20.91
C ASP A 323 14.34 -8.82 -21.15
N GLU A 324 14.29 -10.12 -20.83
CA GLU A 324 13.06 -10.92 -20.87
C GLU A 324 11.98 -10.38 -19.92
N GLY A 325 12.36 -10.02 -18.69
CA GLY A 325 11.47 -9.39 -17.73
C GLY A 325 10.94 -8.04 -18.21
N MET A 326 11.80 -7.21 -18.80
CA MET A 326 11.42 -5.92 -19.39
C MET A 326 10.48 -6.10 -20.60
N ALA A 327 10.70 -7.11 -21.43
CA ALA A 327 9.80 -7.42 -22.54
C ALA A 327 8.44 -7.97 -22.08
N GLU A 328 8.38 -8.65 -20.93
CA GLU A 328 7.13 -9.10 -20.34
C GLU A 328 6.32 -7.93 -19.77
N ILE A 329 6.92 -7.04 -18.96
CA ILE A 329 6.21 -5.88 -18.41
C ILE A 329 5.70 -4.94 -19.51
N ASP A 330 6.44 -4.77 -20.61
CA ASP A 330 5.98 -3.97 -21.76
C ASP A 330 4.72 -4.55 -22.39
N ARG A 331 4.66 -5.88 -22.56
CA ARG A 331 3.47 -6.58 -23.06
C ARG A 331 2.30 -6.48 -22.09
N LEU A 332 2.55 -6.56 -20.78
CA LEU A 332 1.53 -6.43 -19.74
C LEU A 332 0.93 -5.02 -19.71
N ILE A 333 1.78 -3.99 -19.69
CA ILE A 333 1.34 -2.59 -19.73
C ILE A 333 0.47 -2.33 -20.96
N ALA A 334 0.90 -2.80 -22.15
CA ALA A 334 0.15 -2.61 -23.38
C ALA A 334 -1.25 -3.28 -23.35
N ARG A 335 -1.35 -4.50 -22.79
CA ARG A 335 -2.64 -5.21 -22.67
C ARG A 335 -3.54 -4.57 -21.62
N VAL A 336 -3.04 -4.38 -20.40
CA VAL A 336 -3.82 -3.82 -19.28
C VAL A 336 -4.35 -2.44 -19.63
N SER A 337 -3.53 -1.59 -20.25
CA SER A 337 -3.95 -0.24 -20.67
C SER A 337 -5.09 -0.28 -21.69
N ARG A 338 -5.08 -1.25 -22.62
CA ARG A 338 -6.09 -1.36 -23.69
C ARG A 338 -7.41 -1.90 -23.19
N ASP A 339 -7.40 -3.03 -22.47
CA ASP A 339 -8.62 -3.80 -22.20
C ASP A 339 -8.68 -4.38 -20.77
N ALA A 340 -7.76 -4.00 -19.88
CA ALA A 340 -7.64 -4.57 -18.53
C ALA A 340 -7.55 -6.10 -18.56
N THR A 341 -6.82 -6.66 -19.53
CA THR A 341 -6.53 -8.11 -19.59
C THR A 341 -5.06 -8.40 -19.39
N VAL A 342 -4.80 -9.62 -18.93
CA VAL A 342 -3.45 -10.20 -18.83
C VAL A 342 -3.38 -11.51 -19.62
N PRO A 343 -2.20 -11.94 -20.10
CA PRO A 343 -2.02 -13.27 -20.67
C PRO A 343 -2.32 -14.37 -19.66
N GLU A 344 -2.60 -15.59 -20.15
CA GLU A 344 -2.81 -16.78 -19.32
C GLU A 344 -1.57 -17.12 -18.48
N LYS A 345 -0.38 -16.92 -19.04
CA LYS A 345 0.90 -17.09 -18.35
C LYS A 345 1.51 -15.73 -18.05
N ILE A 346 1.74 -15.49 -16.76
CA ILE A 346 2.40 -14.30 -16.24
C ILE A 346 3.44 -14.74 -15.21
N SER A 347 4.59 -14.10 -15.19
CA SER A 347 5.62 -14.39 -14.21
C SER A 347 5.15 -13.96 -12.79
N PRO A 348 5.54 -14.71 -11.74
CA PRO A 348 5.05 -14.45 -10.38
C PRO A 348 5.26 -13.01 -9.90
N GLN A 349 6.39 -12.39 -10.26
CA GLN A 349 6.68 -11.01 -9.88
C GLN A 349 5.64 -10.03 -10.44
N PHE A 350 5.22 -10.19 -11.69
CA PHE A 350 4.23 -9.31 -12.30
C PHE A 350 2.79 -9.73 -11.99
N ALA A 351 2.55 -11.00 -11.66
CA ALA A 351 1.26 -11.46 -11.16
C ALA A 351 0.81 -10.63 -9.94
N SER A 352 1.73 -10.40 -8.99
CA SER A 352 1.46 -9.58 -7.81
C SER A 352 1.14 -8.12 -8.13
N LEU A 353 1.62 -7.62 -9.28
CA LEU A 353 1.53 -6.22 -9.66
C LEU A 353 0.31 -5.93 -10.53
N PHE A 354 -0.07 -6.84 -11.42
CA PHE A 354 -1.12 -6.63 -12.43
C PHE A 354 -2.43 -7.39 -12.19
N LEU A 355 -2.48 -8.34 -11.25
CA LEU A 355 -3.70 -9.13 -10.98
C LEU A 355 -4.49 -8.62 -9.77
N GLY A 356 -5.69 -9.19 -9.59
CA GLY A 356 -6.60 -8.85 -8.51
C GLY A 356 -6.97 -7.37 -8.55
N GLN A 357 -6.99 -6.72 -7.39
CA GLN A 357 -7.37 -5.30 -7.25
C GLN A 357 -6.55 -4.31 -8.08
N ASN A 358 -5.38 -4.71 -8.58
CA ASN A 358 -4.55 -3.82 -9.39
C ASN A 358 -4.97 -3.78 -10.86
N LEU A 359 -5.73 -4.75 -11.36
CA LEU A 359 -5.97 -4.88 -12.80
C LEU A 359 -6.71 -3.67 -13.40
N LYS A 360 -7.94 -3.41 -12.93
CA LYS A 360 -8.73 -2.27 -13.38
C LYS A 360 -8.20 -0.95 -12.83
N PHE A 361 -7.68 -0.96 -11.60
CA PHE A 361 -6.98 0.16 -10.99
C PHE A 361 -5.87 0.69 -11.90
N LEU A 362 -4.95 -0.16 -12.37
CA LEU A 362 -3.84 0.28 -13.19
C LEU A 362 -4.29 0.75 -14.58
N GLN A 363 -5.31 0.13 -15.17
CA GLN A 363 -5.91 0.59 -16.43
C GLN A 363 -6.43 2.03 -16.30
N THR A 364 -7.12 2.33 -15.20
CA THR A 364 -7.76 3.63 -14.98
C THR A 364 -6.79 4.69 -14.48
N ALA A 365 -5.83 4.32 -13.62
CA ALA A 365 -4.74 5.18 -13.17
C ALA A 365 -3.90 5.72 -14.34
N HIS A 366 -3.67 4.90 -15.37
CA HIS A 366 -2.88 5.31 -16.54
C HIS A 366 -3.51 6.45 -17.36
N ARG A 367 -4.83 6.69 -17.21
CA ARG A 367 -5.54 7.76 -17.92
C ARG A 367 -5.23 9.15 -17.39
N HIS A 368 -4.65 9.23 -16.19
CA HIS A 368 -4.35 10.48 -15.50
C HIS A 368 -2.88 10.86 -15.73
N ASP A 369 -2.64 11.98 -16.43
CA ASP A 369 -1.30 12.56 -16.57
C ASP A 369 -1.06 13.58 -15.44
N PRO A 370 -0.13 13.30 -14.48
CA PRO A 370 0.12 14.18 -13.35
C PRO A 370 0.52 15.60 -13.76
N ARG A 371 1.27 15.76 -14.85
CA ARG A 371 1.75 17.09 -15.30
C ARG A 371 0.64 17.89 -15.95
N ALA A 372 -0.20 17.23 -16.76
CA ALA A 372 -1.38 17.88 -17.33
C ALA A 372 -2.35 18.33 -16.24
N LEU A 373 -2.58 17.50 -15.23
CA LEU A 373 -3.37 17.85 -14.04
C LEU A 373 -2.76 19.04 -13.31
N ALA A 374 -1.46 18.99 -12.98
CA ALA A 374 -0.75 20.08 -12.30
C ALA A 374 -0.86 21.42 -13.04
N SER A 375 -0.68 21.43 -14.37
CA SER A 375 -0.83 22.64 -15.19
C SER A 375 -2.26 23.15 -15.30
N GLY A 376 -3.26 22.27 -15.08
CA GLY A 376 -4.69 22.60 -15.20
C GLY A 376 -5.35 23.05 -13.89
N LEU A 377 -4.61 23.05 -12.77
CA LEU A 377 -5.11 23.47 -11.45
C LEU A 377 -5.07 24.99 -11.27
N PRO A 378 -5.88 25.55 -10.35
CA PRO A 378 -5.98 27.00 -10.17
C PRO A 378 -4.62 27.69 -9.89
N PRO A 379 -4.32 28.83 -10.55
CA PRO A 379 -3.05 29.56 -10.40
C PRO A 379 -2.72 30.04 -8.97
N ALA A 380 -3.73 30.21 -8.12
CA ALA A 380 -3.55 30.68 -6.76
C ALA A 380 -3.61 29.56 -5.71
N LEU A 381 -3.80 28.30 -6.12
CA LEU A 381 -3.85 27.16 -5.20
C LEU A 381 -2.50 27.04 -4.48
N PRO A 382 -2.44 27.08 -3.13
CA PRO A 382 -1.20 26.79 -2.42
C PRO A 382 -0.78 25.35 -2.62
N VAL A 383 0.39 25.15 -3.22
CA VAL A 383 0.93 23.80 -3.48
C VAL A 383 2.33 23.67 -2.90
N LEU A 384 2.62 22.53 -2.28
CA LEU A 384 3.96 22.11 -1.89
C LEU A 384 4.26 20.77 -2.56
N VAL A 385 5.39 20.70 -3.27
CA VAL A 385 5.97 19.46 -3.78
C VAL A 385 7.21 19.13 -2.96
N LEU A 386 7.24 17.98 -2.30
CA LEU A 386 8.39 17.49 -1.54
C LEU A 386 8.98 16.23 -2.17
N CYS A 387 10.30 16.13 -2.20
CA CYS A 387 11.01 14.91 -2.57
C CYS A 387 12.21 14.67 -1.65
N GLY A 388 12.67 13.43 -1.57
CA GLY A 388 13.86 13.04 -0.82
C GLY A 388 14.97 12.61 -1.77
N GLU A 389 16.17 13.18 -1.63
CA GLU A 389 17.30 12.85 -2.51
C GLU A 389 17.88 11.45 -2.22
N LYS A 390 17.47 10.80 -1.13
CA LYS A 390 17.80 9.40 -0.78
C LYS A 390 16.61 8.46 -1.01
N ASP A 391 15.61 8.91 -1.76
CA ASP A 391 14.51 8.07 -2.21
C ASP A 391 14.96 7.15 -3.35
N ALA A 392 14.93 5.85 -3.10
CA ALA A 392 15.29 4.82 -4.06
C ALA A 392 14.12 4.43 -5.01
N GLN A 393 12.91 4.95 -4.78
CA GLN A 393 11.71 4.65 -5.57
C GLN A 393 11.38 5.76 -6.57
N MET A 394 11.59 7.02 -6.18
CA MET A 394 11.26 8.20 -6.98
C MET A 394 12.41 9.21 -6.95
N SER A 395 12.73 9.78 -8.11
CA SER A 395 13.78 10.80 -8.20
C SER A 395 13.24 12.19 -7.85
N CYS A 396 14.06 13.02 -7.21
CA CYS A 396 13.74 14.45 -7.03
C CYS A 396 13.62 15.20 -8.38
N GLY A 397 14.24 14.69 -9.45
CA GLY A 397 14.07 15.19 -10.81
C GLY A 397 12.63 15.05 -11.30
N ASP A 398 11.98 13.91 -11.05
CA ASP A 398 10.56 13.73 -11.40
C ASP A 398 9.68 14.69 -10.61
N ALA A 399 9.86 14.80 -9.30
CA ALA A 399 9.12 15.75 -8.49
C ALA A 399 9.31 17.21 -8.97
N ARG A 400 10.52 17.56 -9.44
CA ARG A 400 10.79 18.88 -10.02
C ARG A 400 9.97 19.12 -11.29
N LEU A 401 9.90 18.15 -12.20
CA LEU A 401 9.09 18.24 -13.41
C LEU A 401 7.61 18.51 -13.10
N LEU A 402 7.09 17.95 -12.00
CA LEU A 402 5.73 18.22 -11.55
C LEU A 402 5.57 19.66 -11.05
N ALA A 403 6.50 20.15 -10.22
CA ALA A 403 6.49 21.54 -9.76
C ALA A 403 6.60 22.55 -10.92
N ASP A 404 7.45 22.27 -11.91
CA ASP A 404 7.59 23.09 -13.11
C ASP A 404 6.28 23.09 -13.93
N SER A 405 5.50 22.01 -13.91
CA SER A 405 4.20 21.92 -14.58
C SER A 405 3.14 22.81 -13.90
N PHE A 406 3.17 22.93 -12.56
CA PHE A 406 2.36 23.93 -11.86
C PHE A 406 2.73 25.35 -12.26
N GLN A 407 4.03 25.67 -12.29
CA GLN A 407 4.51 27.00 -12.70
C GLN A 407 4.11 27.33 -14.15
N LYS A 408 4.23 26.36 -15.06
CA LYS A 408 3.79 26.48 -16.46
C LYS A 408 2.27 26.72 -16.57
N GLY A 409 1.49 26.15 -15.67
CA GLY A 409 0.04 26.42 -15.52
C GLY A 409 -0.27 27.80 -14.92
N GLY A 410 0.74 28.61 -14.62
CA GLY A 410 0.59 29.93 -14.02
C GLY A 410 0.49 29.92 -12.50
N ASN A 411 0.73 28.78 -11.84
CA ASN A 411 0.65 28.73 -10.38
C ASN A 411 1.82 29.50 -9.73
N ALA A 412 1.48 30.57 -9.00
CA ALA A 412 2.46 31.45 -8.35
C ALA A 412 2.69 31.11 -6.86
N ALA A 413 1.86 30.23 -6.29
CA ALA A 413 1.90 29.83 -4.88
C ALA A 413 2.65 28.50 -4.64
N ILE A 414 3.07 27.82 -5.72
CA ILE A 414 3.82 26.56 -5.69
C ILE A 414 5.18 26.72 -5.00
N ARG A 415 5.48 25.78 -4.11
CA ARG A 415 6.79 25.60 -3.48
C ARG A 415 7.32 24.20 -3.79
N PHE A 416 8.61 24.11 -4.06
CA PHE A 416 9.32 22.83 -4.17
C PHE A 416 10.36 22.72 -3.06
N ALA A 417 10.46 21.53 -2.45
CA ALA A 417 11.49 21.20 -1.48
C ALA A 417 12.14 19.85 -1.81
N GLY A 418 13.44 19.86 -2.09
CA GLY A 418 14.27 18.66 -2.17
C GLY A 418 15.01 18.47 -0.85
N LEU A 419 14.86 17.28 -0.25
CA LEU A 419 15.35 16.98 1.10
C LEU A 419 16.60 16.07 0.99
N PRO A 420 17.82 16.58 1.25
CA PRO A 420 19.07 15.91 0.86
C PRO A 420 19.31 14.52 1.45
N ASN A 421 18.88 14.28 2.68
CA ASN A 421 19.16 13.04 3.42
C ASN A 421 17.89 12.27 3.76
N VAL A 422 16.88 12.33 2.89
CA VAL A 422 15.54 11.78 3.20
C VAL A 422 15.17 10.70 2.20
N ASN A 423 14.70 9.56 2.71
CA ASN A 423 14.16 8.49 1.87
C ASN A 423 12.65 8.63 1.59
N HIS A 424 12.10 7.67 0.85
CA HIS A 424 10.69 7.64 0.46
C HIS A 424 9.69 7.77 1.63
N VAL A 425 10.04 7.24 2.82
CA VAL A 425 9.16 7.22 4.01
C VAL A 425 9.55 8.27 5.04
N PHE A 426 10.29 9.31 4.61
CA PHE A 426 10.72 10.45 5.42
C PHE A 426 11.70 10.13 6.55
N LYS A 427 12.43 9.01 6.48
CA LYS A 427 13.51 8.70 7.42
C LYS A 427 14.82 9.38 6.99
N GLU A 428 15.61 9.79 7.98
CA GLU A 428 16.95 10.33 7.72
C GLU A 428 17.94 9.21 7.36
N ILE A 429 18.64 9.40 6.25
CA ILE A 429 19.62 8.49 5.68
C ILE A 429 20.99 9.14 5.67
N GLU A 430 21.89 8.58 6.46
CA GLU A 430 23.32 8.81 6.35
C GLU A 430 23.90 7.80 5.36
N GLY A 431 24.61 8.28 4.33
CA GLY A 431 25.23 7.42 3.32
C GLY A 431 24.27 6.89 2.25
N GLU A 432 24.45 5.63 1.86
CA GLU A 432 23.64 4.96 0.84
C GLU A 432 22.41 4.29 1.47
N PRO A 433 21.21 4.45 0.88
CA PRO A 433 19.98 3.87 1.42
C PRO A 433 19.99 2.34 1.32
N ARG A 434 19.50 1.66 2.36
CA ARG A 434 19.30 0.21 2.43
C ARG A 434 17.83 -0.12 2.52
N LEU A 435 17.35 -0.98 1.61
CA LEU A 435 15.97 -1.42 1.55
C LEU A 435 15.86 -2.92 1.84
N PRO A 436 14.89 -3.36 2.67
CA PRO A 436 13.88 -2.55 3.37
C PRO A 436 14.34 -2.02 4.74
N GLU A 437 15.60 -2.26 5.15
CA GLU A 437 16.05 -2.05 6.53
C GLU A 437 15.82 -0.62 7.02
N ASP A 438 16.18 0.38 6.21
CA ASP A 438 16.11 1.78 6.65
C ASP A 438 14.67 2.30 6.75
N TYR A 439 13.69 1.59 6.18
CA TYR A 439 12.27 1.98 6.27
C TYR A 439 11.67 1.60 7.60
N VAL A 440 12.08 0.45 8.15
CA VAL A 440 11.47 -0.16 9.32
C VAL A 440 12.36 -0.05 10.57
N ASP A 441 13.55 0.54 10.44
CA ASP A 441 14.45 0.78 11.56
C ASP A 441 13.86 1.82 12.53
N PRO A 442 13.48 1.42 13.77
CA PRO A 442 12.93 2.34 14.74
C PRO A 442 13.95 3.34 15.26
N ALA A 443 15.26 3.07 15.13
CA ALA A 443 16.31 3.99 15.54
C ALA A 443 16.52 5.14 14.53
N LYS A 444 16.03 5.00 13.30
CA LYS A 444 16.11 6.07 12.31
C LYS A 444 15.05 7.13 12.56
N PRO A 445 15.47 8.39 12.79
CA PRO A 445 14.53 9.47 13.04
C PRO A 445 13.76 9.83 11.78
N PHE A 446 12.57 10.39 11.97
CA PHE A 446 11.86 11.09 10.92
C PHE A 446 12.56 12.43 10.64
N SER A 447 12.55 12.85 9.39
CA SER A 447 13.27 14.04 8.94
C SER A 447 12.77 15.31 9.61
N ARG A 448 13.67 15.99 10.32
CA ARG A 448 13.41 17.32 10.90
C ARG A 448 13.20 18.39 9.81
N GLU A 449 13.87 18.22 8.67
CA GLU A 449 13.70 19.12 7.55
C GLU A 449 12.32 19.00 6.92
N ALA A 450 11.84 17.77 6.71
CA ALA A 450 10.48 17.52 6.24
C ALA A 450 9.43 18.12 7.19
N GLU A 451 9.63 17.95 8.50
CA GLU A 451 8.80 18.56 9.54
C GLU A 451 8.73 20.09 9.39
N ARG A 452 9.88 20.76 9.35
CA ARG A 452 9.94 22.22 9.20
C ARG A 452 9.25 22.70 7.93
N VAL A 453 9.58 22.09 6.78
CA VAL A 453 9.04 22.48 5.48
C VAL A 453 7.51 22.32 5.44
N LEU A 454 6.99 21.19 5.94
CA LEU A 454 5.56 20.94 5.97
C LEU A 454 4.85 21.91 6.93
N ALA A 455 5.38 22.09 8.14
CA ALA A 455 4.80 22.99 9.14
C ALA A 455 4.73 24.44 8.64
N ASP A 456 5.81 24.92 8.01
CA ASP A 456 5.87 26.28 7.46
C ASP A 456 4.91 26.46 6.28
N PHE A 457 4.78 25.44 5.42
CA PHE A 457 3.81 25.46 4.34
C PHE A 457 2.38 25.57 4.86
N VAL A 458 1.95 24.66 5.73
CA VAL A 458 0.54 24.63 6.18
C VAL A 458 0.18 25.85 7.03
N ARG A 459 1.11 26.36 7.84
CA ARG A 459 0.93 27.63 8.58
C ARG A 459 0.74 28.81 7.66
N SER A 460 1.28 28.79 6.45
CA SER A 460 1.10 29.89 5.49
C SER A 460 -0.09 29.69 4.56
N ALA A 461 -0.39 28.45 4.18
CA ALA A 461 -1.41 28.10 3.20
C ALA A 461 -2.83 28.01 3.79
N LEU A 462 -2.95 27.66 5.07
CA LEU A 462 -4.22 27.39 5.74
C LEU A 462 -4.54 28.38 6.87
N ARG A 463 -3.83 29.51 6.90
CA ARG A 463 -3.96 30.54 7.93
C ARG A 463 -5.36 31.15 7.97
#